data_AF-A0A8E0VH59-F1
#
_entry.id   AF-A0A8E0VH59-F1
#
_cell.length_a   1.000
_cell.length_b   1.000
_cell.length_c   1.000
_cell.angle_alpha   90.00
_cell.angle_beta   90.00
_cell.angle_gamma   90.00
#
_symmetry.space_group_name_H-M   'P 1'
#
loop_
_entity.id
_entity.type
_entity.pdbx_description
1 polymer ?
#
loop_
_entity_poly.entity_id
_entity_poly.type
_entity_poly.pdbx_seq_one_letter_code
_entity_poly.pdbx_strand_id
1 'polypeptide(L)' 'MKVSDLSGIPTAYTDPSTRLNYATSQEFFTVRNFPPELISGYLALRGTSSS' A
#
# COMPACT_ATOMS: atom_id res chain seq x y z
N MET A 1 9.51 -8.87 6.28
CA MET A 1 8.91 -7.73 7.02
C MET A 1 7.93 -7.04 6.08
N LYS A 2 6.72 -6.73 6.55
CA LYS A 2 5.81 -5.85 5.80
C LYS A 2 6.27 -4.40 6.01
N VAL A 3 6.30 -3.65 4.92
CA VAL A 3 6.63 -2.22 4.92
C VAL A 3 5.50 -1.47 4.26
N SER A 4 5.25 -0.24 4.71
CA SER A 4 4.26 0.64 4.09
C SER A 4 4.67 0.98 2.66
N ASP A 5 3.75 0.92 1.71
CA ASP A 5 4.08 1.27 0.33
C ASP A 5 4.21 2.79 0.12
N LEU A 6 3.68 3.60 1.05
CA LEU A 6 3.75 5.06 0.94
C LEU A 6 5.03 5.60 1.58
N SER A 7 5.31 5.24 2.84
CA SER A 7 6.47 5.75 3.57
C SER A 7 7.67 4.79 3.66
N GLY A 8 7.53 3.51 3.30
CA GLY A 8 8.62 2.51 3.37
C GLY A 8 8.99 2.03 4.78
N ILE A 9 8.26 2.46 5.81
CA ILE A 9 8.52 2.09 7.20
C ILE A 9 7.89 0.72 7.55
N PRO A 10 8.47 -0.04 8.50
CA PRO A 10 7.93 -1.32 8.90
C PRO A 10 6.52 -1.16 9.47
N THR A 11 5.58 -1.94 8.94
CA THR A 11 4.19 -1.92 9.39
C THR A 11 3.62 -3.33 9.48
N ALA A 12 2.69 -3.53 10.40
CA ALA A 12 1.87 -4.73 10.48
C ALA A 12 0.49 -4.55 9.82
N TYR A 13 0.15 -3.32 9.42
CA TYR A 13 -1.18 -2.99 8.93
C TYR A 13 -1.26 -3.07 7.40
N THR A 14 -2.34 -3.69 6.93
CA THR A 14 -2.65 -3.84 5.50
C THR A 14 -4.14 -3.59 5.32
N ASP A 15 -4.49 -2.71 4.39
CA ASP A 15 -5.88 -2.41 4.07
C ASP A 15 -6.48 -3.55 3.23
N PRO A 16 -7.60 -4.18 3.63
CA PRO A 16 -8.18 -5.29 2.88
C PRO A 16 -8.88 -4.85 1.59
N SER A 17 -9.29 -3.58 1.49
CA SER A 17 -9.97 -3.01 0.32
C SER A 17 -9.02 -2.84 -0.87
N THR A 18 -7.83 -2.33 -0.59
CA THR A 18 -6.81 -1.96 -1.59
C THR A 18 -5.61 -2.90 -1.60
N ARG A 19 -5.47 -3.75 -0.57
CA ARG A 19 -4.30 -4.62 -0.32
C ARG A 19 -2.98 -3.86 -0.06
N LEU A 20 -3.01 -2.54 0.06
CA LEU A 20 -1.84 -1.72 0.36
C LEU A 20 -1.50 -1.73 1.86
N ASN A 21 -0.21 -1.63 2.15
CA ASN A 21 0.34 -1.56 3.49
C ASN A 21 0.49 -0.09 3.88
N TYR A 22 0.03 0.24 5.07
CA TYR A 22 0.08 1.59 5.63
C TYR A 22 0.63 1.51 7.05
N ALA A 23 1.23 2.57 7.59
CA ALA A 23 1.77 2.58 8.95
C ALA A 23 1.00 3.54 9.86
N THR A 24 0.36 4.55 9.27
CA THR A 24 -0.37 5.59 9.99
C THR A 24 -1.82 5.68 9.53
N SER A 25 -2.69 6.23 10.39
CA SER A 25 -4.09 6.50 10.06
C SER A 25 -4.25 7.49 8.91
N GLN A 26 -3.28 8.40 8.72
CA GLN A 26 -3.25 9.31 7.57
C GLN A 26 -3.04 8.55 6.26
N GLU A 27 -2.03 7.66 6.22
CA GLU A 27 -1.81 6.78 5.07
C GLU A 27 -3.02 5.87 4.81
N PHE A 28 -3.66 5.33 5.85
CA PHE A 28 -4.89 4.54 5.70
C PHE A 28 -5.98 5.33 4.96
N PHE A 29 -6.21 6.59 5.35
CA PHE A 29 -7.18 7.44 4.69
C PHE A 29 -6.78 7.73 3.24
N THR A 30 -5.50 8.04 2.98
CA THR A 30 -4.96 8.24 1.63
C THR A 30 -5.18 7.02 0.74
N VAL A 31 -4.82 5.83 1.22
CA VAL A 31 -4.99 4.54 0.54
C VAL A 31 -6.46 4.30 0.18
N ARG A 32 -7.38 4.55 1.12
CA ARG A 32 -8.83 4.39 0.91
C ARG A 32 -9.41 5.42 -0.07
N ASN A 33 -8.76 6.56 -0.25
CA ASN A 33 -9.15 7.59 -1.20
C ASN A 33 -8.42 7.45 -2.55
N PHE A 34 -7.50 6.50 -2.71
CA PHE A 34 -6.83 6.33 -3.98
C PHE A 34 -7.77 5.77 -5.05
N PRO A 35 -7.65 6.26 -6.30
CA PRO A 35 -8.32 5.64 -7.43
C PRO A 35 -7.77 4.23 -7.66
N PRO A 36 -8.57 3.33 -8.23
CA PRO A 36 -8.18 1.94 -8.48
C PRO A 36 -6.95 1.82 -9.37
N GLU A 37 -6.71 2.79 -10.26
CA GLU A 37 -5.53 2.86 -11.13
C GLU A 37 -4.24 3.03 -10.32
N LEU A 38 -4.26 3.91 -9.30
CA LEU A 38 -3.13 4.11 -8.39
C LEU A 38 -2.88 2.87 -7.53
N ILE A 39 -3.96 2.27 -6.99
CA ILE A 39 -3.86 1.04 -6.20
C ILE A 39 -3.25 -0.08 -7.04
N SER A 40 -3.73 -0.27 -8.28
CA SER A 40 -3.18 -1.24 -9.21
C SER A 40 -1.71 -0.96 -9.52
N GLY A 41 -1.32 0.31 -9.72
CA GLY A 41 0.08 0.71 -9.91
C GLY A 41 0.96 0.36 -8.71
N TYR A 42 0.52 0.65 -7.48
CA TYR A 42 1.26 0.28 -6.26
C TYR A 42 1.35 -1.24 -6.08
N LEU A 43 0.27 -1.97 -6.34
CA LEU A 43 0.25 -3.44 -6.26
C LEU A 43 1.14 -4.07 -7.33
N ALA A 44 1.16 -3.50 -8.54
CA ALA A 44 2.07 -3.87 -9.60
C ALA A 44 3.50 -3.65 -9.11
N LEU A 45 3.89 -2.44 -8.68
CA LEU A 45 5.24 -2.17 -8.17
C LEU A 45 5.67 -3.13 -7.04
N ARG A 46 4.75 -3.47 -6.14
CA ARG A 46 5.00 -4.46 -5.07
C ARG A 46 5.17 -5.89 -5.61
N GLY A 47 4.38 -6.29 -6.60
CA GLY A 47 4.38 -7.63 -7.19
C GLY A 47 5.37 -7.82 -8.36
N THR A 48 5.86 -6.73 -8.98
CA THR A 48 6.70 -6.77 -10.17
C THR A 48 8.20 -6.79 -9.85
N SER A 49 8.61 -6.94 -8.59
CA SER A 49 10.01 -7.25 -8.24
C SER A 49 10.40 -8.70 -8.58
N SER A 50 9.68 -9.35 -9.50
CA SER A 50 9.97 -10.70 -9.97
C SER A 50 9.81 -10.79 -11.49
N SER A 51 10.69 -10.12 -12.23
CA SER A 51 11.19 -10.63 -13.51
C SER A 51 12.62 -10.15 -13.76
#